data_AF-A0A672SAF2-F1
#
_entry.id   AF-A0A672SAF2-F1
#
_cell.length_a   1.000
_cell.length_b   1.000
_cell.length_c   1.000
_cell.angle_alpha   90.00
_cell.angle_beta   90.00
_cell.angle_gamma   90.00
#
_symmetry.space_group_name_H-M   'P 1'
#
loop_
_entity.id
_entity.type
_entity.pdbx_description
1 polymer ?
#
loop_
_entity_poly.entity_id
_entity_poly.type
_entity_poly.pdbx_seq_one_letter_code
_entity_poly.pdbx_strand_id
1 'polypeptide(L)'
;MTVEELWEHFSADGKPRVKRLKVTDADPETHSCPIQRVVFIDSTWNQTTRIITDERLQALPNVELKSRRTCFWRHQKGCPDTYLATIEAVYYFLKDLHSHYFSEYTGEYDNMLFFFSFLHNLINKAKQAAGKV
;
A
#
# COMPACT_ATOMS: atom_id res chain seq x y z
N MET A 1 -5.80 -10.11 -5.86
CA MET A 1 -6.80 -10.18 -4.77
C MET A 1 -6.90 -8.83 -4.08
N THR A 2 -7.99 -8.52 -3.38
CA THR A 2 -8.10 -7.31 -2.53
C THR A 2 -7.40 -7.53 -1.18
N VAL A 3 -7.34 -6.49 -0.33
CA VAL A 3 -6.78 -6.62 1.03
C VAL A 3 -7.69 -7.49 1.91
N GLU A 4 -9.00 -7.39 1.69
CA GLU A 4 -10.02 -8.23 2.32
C GLU A 4 -9.86 -9.70 1.93
N GLU A 5 -9.67 -9.99 0.65
CA GLU A 5 -9.43 -11.35 0.16
C GLU A 5 -8.09 -11.92 0.66
N LEU A 6 -7.07 -11.07 0.84
CA LEU A 6 -5.80 -11.44 1.46
C LEU A 6 -6.00 -11.85 2.92
N TRP A 7 -6.83 -11.11 3.66
CA TRP A 7 -7.23 -11.46 5.03
C TRP A 7 -7.86 -12.85 5.06
N GLU A 8 -8.89 -13.11 4.23
CA GLU A 8 -9.56 -14.42 4.22
C GLU A 8 -8.59 -15.56 3.90
N HIS A 9 -7.64 -15.33 2.97
CA HIS A 9 -6.59 -16.29 2.65
C HIS A 9 -5.72 -16.64 3.86
N PHE A 10 -5.27 -15.66 4.65
CA PHE A 10 -4.43 -15.93 5.83
C PHE A 10 -5.21 -16.40 7.06
N SER A 11 -6.49 -16.05 7.17
CA SER A 11 -7.38 -16.46 8.27
C SER A 11 -7.93 -17.88 8.10
N ALA A 12 -8.22 -18.30 6.85
CA ALA A 12 -8.73 -19.64 6.55
C ALA A 12 -7.68 -20.74 6.72
N ASP A 13 -6.39 -20.44 6.57
CA ASP A 13 -5.32 -21.44 6.55
C ASP A 13 -4.86 -21.93 7.94
N GLY A 14 -5.30 -21.30 9.04
CA GLY A 14 -5.18 -21.79 10.42
C GLY A 14 -3.77 -22.19 10.92
N LYS A 15 -2.69 -21.95 10.15
CA LYS A 15 -1.33 -22.38 10.49
C LYS A 15 -0.34 -21.24 10.27
N PRO A 16 0.36 -20.78 11.33
CA PRO A 16 1.40 -19.77 11.18
C PRO A 16 2.60 -20.39 10.46
N ARG A 17 2.75 -20.11 9.17
CA ARG A 17 3.89 -20.56 8.35
C ARG A 17 5.05 -19.57 8.37
N VAL A 18 5.52 -19.15 9.54
CA VAL A 18 6.87 -18.58 9.70
C VAL A 18 7.40 -18.90 11.10
N LYS A 19 8.61 -19.48 11.19
CA LYS A 19 9.34 -19.67 12.45
C LYS A 19 9.44 -18.33 13.18
N ARG A 20 8.76 -18.25 14.33
CA ARG A 20 8.62 -17.13 15.26
C ARG A 20 9.98 -16.48 15.58
N LEU A 21 10.12 -15.18 15.30
CA LEU A 21 11.03 -14.32 16.07
C LEU A 21 10.38 -14.14 17.45
N LYS A 22 11.12 -14.48 18.52
CA LYS A 22 10.65 -14.28 19.90
C LYS A 22 10.45 -12.79 20.15
N VAL A 23 9.20 -12.38 20.30
CA VAL A 23 8.83 -11.12 20.96
C VAL A 23 8.22 -11.50 22.31
N THR A 24 8.76 -10.88 23.36
CA THR A 24 8.41 -11.03 24.77
C THR A 24 7.00 -10.52 25.07
N ASP A 25 6.29 -11.26 25.92
CA ASP A 25 5.05 -10.99 26.65
C ASP A 25 4.12 -9.89 26.11
N ALA A 26 3.03 -10.30 25.45
CA ALA A 26 1.96 -9.42 24.98
C ALA A 26 0.59 -9.85 25.54
N ASP A 27 -0.19 -8.83 25.87
CA ASP A 27 -1.55 -8.75 26.41
C ASP A 27 -2.58 -9.63 25.64
N PRO A 28 -3.59 -10.23 26.28
CA PRO A 28 -4.43 -11.27 25.66
C PRO A 28 -5.47 -10.78 24.64
N GLU A 29 -5.57 -9.48 24.33
CA GLU A 29 -6.60 -8.94 23.42
C GLU A 29 -6.07 -8.27 22.13
N THR A 30 -4.81 -8.50 21.75
CA THR A 30 -4.35 -8.09 20.42
C THR A 30 -4.47 -9.25 19.44
N HIS A 31 -5.44 -9.19 18.54
CA HIS A 31 -5.47 -10.04 17.34
C HIS A 31 -4.15 -9.86 16.59
N SER A 32 -3.27 -10.86 16.63
CA SER A 32 -1.97 -10.78 15.99
C SER A 32 -2.15 -10.79 14.47
N CYS A 33 -1.71 -9.75 13.77
CA CYS A 33 -1.70 -9.71 12.32
C CYS A 33 -0.83 -10.87 11.76
N PRO A 34 -1.37 -11.79 10.93
CA PRO A 34 -0.65 -12.92 10.35
C PRO A 34 0.32 -12.47 9.25
N ILE A 35 0.14 -11.27 8.70
CA ILE A 35 0.99 -10.70 7.66
C ILE A 35 2.24 -10.09 8.32
N GLN A 36 3.36 -10.81 8.20
CA GLN A 36 4.63 -10.40 8.80
C GLN A 36 5.53 -9.60 7.86
N ARG A 37 5.38 -9.81 6.55
CA ARG A 37 6.23 -9.22 5.52
C ARG A 37 5.41 -8.89 4.30
N VAL A 38 5.68 -7.73 3.74
CA VAL A 38 5.07 -7.22 2.52
C VAL A 38 6.20 -6.72 1.63
N VAL A 39 6.12 -7.04 0.34
CA VAL A 39 7.09 -6.59 -0.66
C VAL A 39 6.39 -5.59 -1.56
N PHE A 40 6.89 -4.35 -1.56
CA PHE A 40 6.46 -3.32 -2.49
C PHE A 40 7.47 -3.24 -3.63
N ILE A 41 6.96 -3.18 -4.85
CA ILE A 41 7.78 -3.11 -6.06
C ILE A 41 7.70 -1.69 -6.59
N ASP A 42 8.79 -0.94 -6.45
CA ASP A 42 8.91 0.37 -7.08
C ASP A 42 9.37 0.19 -8.54
N SER A 43 8.58 0.67 -9.48
CA SER A 43 8.89 0.56 -10.90
C SER A 43 8.17 1.63 -11.72
N THR A 44 8.62 1.85 -12.95
CA THR A 44 7.83 2.62 -13.92
C THR A 44 6.68 1.76 -14.46
N TRP A 45 5.56 2.37 -14.83
CA TRP A 45 4.39 1.67 -15.39
C TRP A 45 4.71 0.79 -16.60
N ASN A 46 5.69 1.19 -17.42
CA ASN A 46 6.12 0.41 -18.58
C ASN A 46 6.85 -0.89 -18.19
N GLN A 47 7.38 -0.99 -16.98
CA GLN A 47 8.07 -2.18 -16.47
C GLN A 47 7.14 -3.10 -15.68
N THR A 48 6.03 -2.59 -15.15
CA THR A 48 5.17 -3.27 -14.19
C THR A 48 4.69 -4.64 -14.68
N THR A 49 4.22 -4.75 -15.93
CA THR A 49 3.73 -6.03 -16.49
C THR A 49 4.82 -7.10 -16.52
N ARG A 50 6.06 -6.73 -16.88
CA ARG A 50 7.18 -7.70 -16.91
C ARG A 50 7.57 -8.14 -15.51
N ILE A 51 7.52 -7.22 -14.54
CA ILE A 51 7.89 -7.55 -13.17
C ILE A 51 6.81 -8.44 -12.53
N ILE A 52 5.53 -8.07 -12.61
CA ILE A 52 4.45 -8.84 -11.95
C ILE A 52 4.25 -10.25 -12.53
N THR A 53 4.67 -10.48 -13.78
CA THR A 53 4.61 -11.79 -14.45
C THR A 53 5.87 -12.63 -14.25
N ASP A 54 6.89 -12.11 -13.56
CA ASP A 54 8.11 -12.84 -13.26
C ASP A 54 7.82 -14.08 -12.40
N GLU A 55 8.38 -15.23 -12.78
CA GLU A 55 8.15 -16.52 -12.13
C GLU A 55 8.53 -16.52 -10.64
N ARG A 56 9.53 -15.71 -10.26
CA ARG A 56 10.01 -15.61 -8.88
C ARG A 56 8.96 -14.97 -7.95
N LEU A 57 8.01 -14.24 -8.52
CA LEU A 57 6.93 -13.58 -7.78
C LEU A 57 5.64 -14.42 -7.74
N GLN A 58 5.48 -15.44 -8.59
CA GLN A 58 4.23 -16.21 -8.69
C GLN A 58 3.89 -17.02 -7.43
N ALA A 59 4.88 -17.25 -6.56
CA ALA A 59 4.67 -17.91 -5.27
C ALA A 59 4.17 -16.96 -4.17
N LEU A 60 4.11 -15.64 -4.41
CA LEU A 60 3.66 -14.64 -3.46
C LEU A 60 2.21 -14.24 -3.75
N PRO A 61 1.35 -14.11 -2.72
CA PRO A 61 0.03 -13.53 -2.90
C PRO A 61 0.13 -12.08 -3.43
N ASN A 62 -0.59 -11.77 -4.51
CA ASN A 62 -0.61 -10.44 -5.13
C ASN A 62 -1.88 -9.67 -4.74
N VAL A 63 -1.68 -8.47 -4.21
CA VAL A 63 -2.75 -7.54 -3.82
C VAL A 63 -2.88 -6.44 -4.85
N GLU A 64 -4.12 -6.06 -5.16
CA GLU A 64 -4.44 -4.97 -6.08
C GLU A 64 -5.36 -3.94 -5.40
N LEU A 65 -4.99 -2.66 -5.45
CA LEU A 65 -5.73 -1.54 -4.86
C LEU A 65 -6.62 -0.88 -5.93
N LYS A 66 -7.84 -1.40 -6.13
CA LYS A 66 -8.73 -0.96 -7.23
C LYS A 66 -9.55 0.30 -6.96
N SER A 67 -9.77 0.65 -5.69
CA SER A 67 -10.74 1.68 -5.27
C SER A 67 -10.12 3.08 -5.02
N ARG A 68 -8.85 3.28 -5.38
CA ARG A 68 -8.10 4.49 -5.04
C ARG A 68 -7.78 5.30 -6.29
N ARG A 69 -7.88 6.62 -6.16
CA ARG A 69 -7.44 7.58 -7.19
C ARG A 69 -6.18 8.27 -6.70
N THR A 70 -5.22 8.46 -7.60
CA THR A 70 -3.94 9.10 -7.30
C THR A 70 -4.08 10.62 -7.23
N CYS A 71 -3.35 11.22 -6.29
CA CYS A 71 -3.09 12.64 -6.18
C CYS A 71 -1.72 13.01 -6.79
N PHE A 72 -1.05 12.08 -7.48
CA PHE A 72 0.31 12.28 -7.96
C PHE A 72 0.36 13.26 -9.14
N TRP A 73 0.93 14.44 -8.91
CA TRP A 73 0.91 15.55 -9.87
C TRP A 73 1.66 15.31 -11.20
N ARG A 74 2.38 14.19 -11.36
CA ARG A 74 3.09 13.78 -12.60
C ARG A 74 2.44 12.55 -13.24
N HIS A 75 1.12 12.57 -13.40
CA HIS A 75 0.40 11.55 -14.16
C HIS A 75 1.02 11.36 -15.56
N GLN A 76 1.19 10.10 -15.95
CA GLN A 76 1.63 9.75 -17.29
C GLN A 76 0.45 9.89 -18.26
N LYS A 77 0.68 10.49 -19.43
CA LYS A 77 -0.38 10.72 -20.42
C LYS A 77 -0.97 9.38 -20.87
N GLY A 78 -2.29 9.23 -20.77
CA GLY A 78 -3.00 8.02 -21.16
C GLY A 78 -3.04 6.92 -20.09
N CYS A 79 -2.44 7.16 -18.91
CA CYS A 79 -2.62 6.27 -17.77
C CYS A 79 -3.90 6.65 -16.98
N PRO A 80 -4.67 5.67 -16.49
CA PRO A 80 -5.80 5.91 -15.59
C PRO A 80 -5.36 6.64 -14.31
N ASP A 81 -6.26 7.41 -13.71
CA ASP A 81 -6.04 8.05 -12.42
C ASP A 81 -6.14 7.08 -11.23
N THR A 82 -6.33 5.78 -11.49
CA THR A 82 -6.19 4.71 -10.50
C THR A 82 -4.75 4.23 -10.33
N TYR A 83 -3.82 4.76 -11.14
CA TYR A 83 -2.41 4.39 -11.12
C TYR A 83 -1.68 5.18 -10.02
N LEU A 84 -1.68 4.59 -8.82
CA LEU A 84 -1.05 5.15 -7.62
C LEU A 84 0.47 5.31 -7.76
N ALA A 85 1.01 6.39 -7.18
CA ALA A 85 2.43 6.44 -6.88
C ALA A 85 2.78 5.39 -5.81
N THR A 86 4.03 4.89 -5.80
CA THR A 86 4.48 3.86 -4.85
C THR A 86 4.17 4.22 -3.39
N ILE A 87 4.37 5.49 -3.00
CA ILE A 87 4.06 5.95 -1.64
C ILE A 87 2.57 5.93 -1.30
N GLU A 88 1.69 6.23 -2.28
CA GLU A 88 0.25 6.14 -2.10
C GLU A 88 -0.18 4.68 -1.96
N ALA A 89 0.39 3.78 -2.77
CA ALA A 89 0.13 2.35 -2.68
C ALA A 89 0.55 1.78 -1.31
N VAL A 90 1.73 2.18 -0.79
CA VAL A 90 2.17 1.81 0.56
C VAL A 90 1.22 2.34 1.63
N TYR A 91 0.86 3.63 1.57
CA TYR A 91 -0.03 4.25 2.55
C TYR A 91 -1.41 3.58 2.57
N TYR A 92 -2.05 3.43 1.41
CA TYR A 92 -3.38 2.83 1.33
C TYR A 92 -3.35 1.35 1.74
N PHE A 93 -2.31 0.59 1.36
CA PHE A 93 -2.17 -0.78 1.83
C PHE A 93 -2.08 -0.86 3.36
N LEU A 94 -1.25 -0.02 4.00
CA LEU A 94 -1.10 -0.02 5.46
C LEU A 94 -2.38 0.41 6.17
N LYS A 95 -3.07 1.42 5.63
CA LYS A 95 -4.36 1.88 6.15
C LYS A 95 -5.42 0.79 6.05
N ASP A 96 -5.54 0.16 4.89
CA ASP A 96 -6.49 -0.93 4.66
C ASP A 96 -6.16 -2.11 5.57
N LEU A 97 -4.89 -2.50 5.69
CA LEU A 97 -4.43 -3.51 6.64
C LEU A 97 -4.82 -3.15 8.08
N HIS A 98 -4.59 -1.91 8.49
CA HIS A 98 -4.87 -1.48 9.86
C HIS A 98 -6.33 -1.58 10.22
N SER A 99 -7.22 -1.14 9.32
CA SER A 99 -8.66 -1.25 9.52
C SER A 99 -9.16 -2.69 9.71
N HIS A 100 -8.35 -3.71 9.37
CA HIS A 100 -8.70 -5.12 9.55
C HIS A 100 -8.08 -5.76 10.80
N TYR A 101 -6.87 -5.34 11.22
CA TYR A 101 -6.10 -6.03 12.26
C TYR A 101 -5.91 -5.23 13.55
N PHE A 102 -6.18 -3.93 13.53
CA PHE A 102 -5.93 -3.04 14.66
C PHE A 102 -7.20 -2.25 15.02
N SER A 103 -7.04 -1.26 15.90
CA SER A 103 -8.10 -0.37 16.33
C SER A 103 -8.55 0.60 15.21
N GLU A 104 -9.46 1.51 15.55
CA GLU A 104 -9.81 2.60 14.67
C GLU A 104 -8.57 3.38 14.20
N TYR A 105 -8.50 3.68 12.90
CA TYR A 105 -7.41 4.42 12.30
C TYR A 105 -7.43 5.88 12.74
N THR A 106 -6.40 6.33 13.45
CA THR A 106 -6.28 7.72 13.96
C THR A 106 -5.19 8.53 13.27
N GLY A 107 -4.62 8.02 12.17
CA GLY A 107 -3.59 8.72 11.39
C GLY A 107 -2.19 8.15 11.58
N GLU A 108 -2.08 6.89 11.99
CA GLU A 108 -0.84 6.20 12.34
C GLU A 108 0.21 6.23 11.22
N TYR A 109 -0.22 6.38 9.96
CA TYR A 109 0.64 6.41 8.78
C TYR A 109 0.61 7.74 8.03
N ASP A 110 -0.14 8.74 8.50
CA ASP A 110 -0.33 10.00 7.76
C ASP A 110 0.99 10.77 7.56
N ASN A 111 1.91 10.66 8.51
CA ASN A 111 3.25 11.24 8.41
C ASN A 111 4.07 10.69 7.23
N MET A 112 3.78 9.48 6.74
CA MET A 112 4.45 8.93 5.54
C MET A 112 4.17 9.77 4.29
N LEU A 113 3.03 10.46 4.26
CA LEU A 113 2.64 11.33 3.15
C LEU A 113 3.17 12.75 3.29
N PHE A 114 3.97 13.08 4.31
CA PHE A 114 4.45 14.44 4.55
C PHE A 114 5.11 15.06 3.31
N PHE A 115 6.14 14.42 2.76
CA PHE A 115 6.85 14.93 1.59
C PHE A 115 5.99 14.90 0.32
N PHE A 116 5.11 13.90 0.20
CA PHE A 116 4.16 13.82 -0.91
C PHE A 116 3.22 15.03 -0.90
N SER A 117 2.59 15.31 0.24
CA SER A 117 1.68 16.45 0.44
C SER A 117 2.41 17.78 0.27
N PHE A 118 3.61 17.92 0.84
CA PHE A 118 4.43 19.12 0.71
C PHE A 118 4.74 19.44 -0.77
N LEU A 119 5.26 18.46 -1.52
CA LEU A 119 5.61 18.62 -2.92
C LEU A 119 4.37 18.86 -3.81
N HIS A 120 3.29 18.13 -3.54
CA HIS A 120 2.01 18.33 -4.22
C HIS A 120 1.53 19.79 -4.08
N ASN A 121 1.55 20.33 -2.85
CA ASN A 121 1.17 21.71 -2.57
C ASN A 121 2.12 22.71 -3.25
N LEU A 122 3.42 22.47 -3.21
CA LEU A 122 4.43 23.32 -3.85
C LEU A 122 4.18 23.42 -5.36
N ILE A 123 3.89 22.30 -6.02
CA ILE A 123 3.68 22.24 -7.46
C ILE A 123 2.35 22.86 -7.87
N ASN A 124 1.29 22.65 -7.09
CA ASN A 124 0.00 23.28 -7.38
C ASN A 124 0.07 24.79 -7.22
N LYS A 125 0.79 25.31 -6.22
CA LYS A 125 1.08 26.75 -6.11
C LYS A 125 1.85 27.27 -7.32
N ALA A 126 2.86 26.53 -7.79
CA ALA A 126 3.62 26.92 -8.98
C ALA A 126 2.76 26.91 -10.28
N LYS A 127 1.88 25.91 -10.44
CA LYS A 127 0.94 25.83 -11.57
C LYS A 127 -0.04 27.02 -11.60
N GLN A 128 -0.58 27.36 -10.43
CA GLN A 128 -1.46 28.53 -10.26
C GLN A 128 -0.73 29.84 -10.60
N ALA A 129 0.48 30.04 -10.09
CA ALA A 129 1.30 31.22 -10.40
C ALA A 129 1.64 31.33 -11.90
N ALA A 130 1.74 30.20 -12.60
CA ALA A 130 1.99 30.16 -14.04
C ALA A 130 0.72 30.28 -14.91
N GLY A 131 -0.47 30.48 -14.32
CA GLY A 131 -1.74 30.58 -15.05
C GLY A 131 -2.21 29.28 -15.69
N LYS A 132 -1.67 28.13 -15.26
CA LYS A 132 -2.03 26.79 -15.76
C LYS A 132 -2.95 26.13 -14.74
N VAL A 133 -4.25 26.42 -14.83
CA VAL A 133 -5.31 25.73 -14.05
C VAL A 133 -6.02 24.74 -14.96
#